data_AF-A0A1F5DMC1-F1
#
_entry.id   AF-A0A1F5DMC1-F1
#
_cell.length_a   1.000
_cell.length_b   1.000
_cell.length_c   1.000
_cell.angle_alpha   90.00
_cell.angle_beta   90.00
_cell.angle_gamma   90.00
#
_symmetry.space_group_name_H-M   'P 1'
#
loop_
_entity.id
_entity.type
_entity.pdbx_description
1 polymer ?
#
loop_
_entity_poly.entity_id
_entity_poly.type
_entity_poly.pdbx_seq_one_letter_code
_entity_poly.pdbx_strand_id
1 'polypeptide(L)'
;MNISNINLLKASSLILLIGVLGDEVTTLTGISSGRFVESNPYASQLINNGSWILMDLVSIMFFVSIPFILIKGNRDQSLVYSFLPLLPGLIRLFACVSNLVLITGV
;
A
#
# COMPACT_ATOMS: atom_id res chain seq x y z
N MET A 1 -11.86 14.69 19.85
CA MET A 1 -11.14 14.12 18.70
C MET A 1 -10.72 15.29 17.84
N ASN A 2 -9.42 15.56 17.69
CA ASN A 2 -8.98 16.67 16.86
C ASN A 2 -9.29 16.34 15.40
N ILE A 3 -10.05 17.22 14.72
CA ILE A 3 -10.46 17.04 13.32
C ILE A 3 -9.24 16.81 12.43
N SER A 4 -8.09 17.42 12.77
CA SER A 4 -6.82 17.21 12.07
C SER A 4 -6.37 15.75 12.05
N ASN A 5 -6.51 15.03 13.16
CA ASN A 5 -5.99 13.67 13.29
C ASN A 5 -6.86 12.65 12.55
N ILE A 6 -8.18 12.90 12.47
CA ILE A 6 -9.09 12.11 11.64
C ILE A 6 -8.75 12.31 10.16
N ASN A 7 -8.53 13.55 9.76
CA ASN A 7 -8.17 13.89 8.39
C ASN A 7 -6.82 13.26 8.01
N LEU A 8 -5.85 13.25 8.93
CA LEU A 8 -4.58 12.56 8.74
C LEU A 8 -4.77 11.06 8.53
N LEU A 9 -5.55 10.37 9.39
CA LEU A 9 -5.81 8.94 9.24
C LEU A 9 -6.48 8.61 7.91
N LYS A 10 -7.45 9.44 7.48
CA LYS A 10 -8.10 9.30 6.17
C LYS A 10 -7.10 9.48 5.03
N ALA A 11 -6.26 10.51 5.09
CA ALA A 11 -5.22 10.76 4.11
C ALA A 11 -4.20 9.61 4.04
N SER A 12 -3.75 9.11 5.19
CA SER A 12 -2.85 7.95 5.27
C SER A 12 -3.49 6.68 4.67
N SER A 13 -4.78 6.47 4.91
CA SER A 13 -5.53 5.35 4.32
C SER A 13 -5.67 5.47 2.80
N LEU A 14 -5.85 6.69 2.30
CA LEU A 14 -5.87 6.97 0.86
C LEU A 14 -4.50 6.74 0.22
N ILE A 15 -3.43 7.19 0.88
CA ILE A 15 -2.05 6.95 0.46
C ILE A 15 -1.77 5.44 0.37
N LEU A 16 -2.22 4.65 1.35
CA LEU A 16 -2.13 3.20 1.29
C LEU A 16 -2.84 2.63 0.06
N LEU A 17 -4.09 3.04 -0.18
CA LEU A 17 -4.89 2.52 -1.29
C LEU A 17 -4.23 2.84 -2.64
N ILE A 18 -3.81 4.08 -2.86
CA ILE A 18 -3.15 4.51 -4.09
C ILE A 18 -1.81 3.80 -4.24
N GLY A 19 -1.04 3.67 -3.16
CA GLY A 19 0.24 2.97 -3.16
C GLY A 19 0.09 1.51 -3.57
N VAL A 20 -0.82 0.77 -2.93
CA VAL A 20 -1.07 -0.65 -3.21
C VAL A 20 -1.54 -0.85 -4.66
N LEU A 21 -2.56 -0.11 -5.09
CA LEU A 21 -3.07 -0.24 -6.45
C LEU A 21 -2.04 0.17 -7.51
N GLY A 22 -1.28 1.24 -7.25
CA GLY A 22 -0.24 1.70 -8.14
C GLY A 22 0.89 0.69 -8.28
N ASP A 23 1.37 0.14 -7.16
CA ASP A 23 2.42 -0.87 -7.14
C ASP A 23 1.98 -2.15 -7.86
N GLU A 24 0.77 -2.64 -7.59
CA GLU A 24 0.21 -3.82 -8.26
C GLU A 24 0.12 -3.61 -9.78
N VAL A 25 -0.54 -2.53 -10.22
CA VAL A 25 -0.74 -2.24 -11.65
C VAL A 25 0.60 -2.07 -12.36
N THR A 26 1.52 -1.30 -11.77
CA THR A 26 2.83 -1.04 -12.39
C THR A 26 3.68 -2.31 -12.43
N THR A 27 3.68 -3.13 -11.39
CA THR A 27 4.43 -4.39 -11.40
C THR A 27 3.89 -5.35 -12.45
N LEU A 28 2.57 -5.57 -12.49
CA LEU A 28 1.95 -6.46 -13.47
C LEU A 28 2.18 -5.95 -14.90
N THR A 29 2.12 -4.63 -15.12
CA THR A 29 2.42 -4.02 -16.43
C THR A 29 3.88 -4.20 -16.82
N GLY A 30 4.81 -3.98 -15.89
CA GLY A 30 6.25 -4.13 -16.13
C GLY A 30 6.65 -5.57 -16.45
N ILE A 31 6.11 -6.54 -15.71
CA ILE A 31 6.37 -7.97 -15.94
C ILE A 31 5.73 -8.44 -17.25
N SER A 32 4.45 -8.10 -17.49
CA SER A 32 3.75 -8.52 -18.72
C SER A 32 4.34 -7.93 -20.00
N SER A 33 4.94 -6.74 -19.92
CA SER A 33 5.67 -6.12 -21.02
C SER A 33 7.13 -6.57 -21.14
N GLY A 34 7.61 -7.43 -20.23
CA GLY A 34 8.98 -7.94 -20.23
C GLY A 34 10.04 -6.90 -19.88
N ARG A 35 9.66 -5.79 -19.23
CA ARG A 35 10.57 -4.70 -18.87
C ARG A 35 11.48 -5.04 -17.68
N PHE A 36 10.96 -5.82 -16.73
CA PHE A 36 11.72 -6.32 -15.60
C PHE A 36 11.09 -7.61 -15.06
N VAL A 37 11.79 -8.25 -14.13
CA VAL A 37 11.32 -9.43 -13.40
C VAL A 37 11.17 -9.09 -11.92
N GLU A 38 10.21 -9.71 -11.25
CA GLU A 38 10.05 -9.54 -9.80
C GLU A 38 11.23 -10.17 -9.06
N SER A 39 11.98 -9.34 -8.32
CA SER A 39 13.17 -9.77 -7.58
C SER A 39 12.83 -10.40 -6.24
N ASN A 40 11.68 -10.08 -5.66
CA ASN A 40 11.21 -10.66 -4.41
C ASN A 40 10.57 -12.03 -4.68
N PRO A 41 11.15 -13.15 -4.18
CA PRO A 41 10.64 -14.48 -4.46
C PRO A 41 9.21 -14.71 -3.94
N TYR A 42 8.84 -14.05 -2.83
CA TYR A 42 7.49 -14.16 -2.28
C TYR A 42 6.46 -13.42 -3.15
N ALA A 43 6.79 -12.21 -3.60
CA ALA A 43 5.92 -11.46 -4.52
C ALA A 43 5.77 -12.22 -5.85
N SER A 44 6.88 -12.73 -6.40
CA SER A 44 6.89 -13.56 -7.59
C SER A 44 5.99 -14.80 -7.44
N GLN A 45 6.06 -15.50 -6.30
CA GLN A 45 5.19 -16.64 -6.05
C GLN A 45 3.70 -16.24 -5.96
N LEU A 46 3.37 -15.13 -5.32
CA LEU A 46 1.99 -14.63 -5.23
C LEU A 46 1.43 -14.22 -6.60
N ILE A 47 2.25 -13.58 -7.44
CA ILE A 47 1.92 -13.24 -8.83
C ILE A 47 1.61 -14.51 -9.62
N ASN A 48 2.53 -15.47 -9.59
CA ASN A 48 2.41 -16.71 -10.36
C ASN A 48 1.19 -17.55 -9.95
N ASN A 49 0.81 -17.49 -8.68
CA ASN A 49 -0.37 -18.19 -8.15
C ASN A 49 -1.67 -17.39 -8.29
N GLY A 50 -1.63 -16.17 -8.85
CA GLY A 50 -2.79 -15.28 -8.96
C GLY A 50 -3.35 -14.79 -7.62
N SER A 51 -2.61 -14.97 -6.52
CA SER A 51 -3.04 -14.65 -5.16
C SER A 51 -2.56 -13.29 -4.66
N TRP A 52 -1.82 -12.54 -5.48
CA TRP A 52 -1.31 -11.23 -5.09
C TRP A 52 -2.41 -10.23 -4.75
N ILE A 53 -3.42 -10.09 -5.60
CA ILE A 53 -4.58 -9.22 -5.34
C ILE A 53 -5.25 -9.55 -3.99
N LEU A 54 -5.33 -10.83 -3.63
CA LEU A 54 -5.91 -11.24 -2.35
C LEU A 54 -5.05 -10.77 -1.17
N MET A 55 -3.72 -10.88 -1.27
CA MET A 55 -2.80 -10.38 -0.27
C MET A 55 -2.90 -8.85 -0.11
N ASP A 56 -3.05 -8.13 -1.22
CA ASP A 56 -3.20 -6.68 -1.23
C ASP A 56 -4.54 -6.25 -0.60
N LEU A 57 -5.64 -6.94 -0.90
CA LEU A 57 -6.93 -6.73 -0.24
C LEU A 57 -6.86 -6.99 1.27
N VAL A 58 -6.24 -8.09 1.70
CA VAL A 58 -6.05 -8.41 3.12
C VAL A 58 -5.21 -7.32 3.81
N SER A 59 -4.16 -6.86 3.16
CA SER A 59 -3.28 -5.80 3.68
C SER A 59 -4.05 -4.48 3.85
N ILE A 60 -4.82 -4.06 2.84
CA ILE A 60 -5.67 -2.86 2.92
C ILE A 60 -6.67 -3.00 4.06
N MET A 61 -7.40 -4.12 4.13
CA MET A 61 -8.37 -4.35 5.20
C MET A 61 -7.72 -4.28 6.58
N PHE A 62 -6.56 -4.88 6.76
CA PHE A 62 -5.83 -4.89 8.02
C PHE A 62 -5.36 -3.48 8.43
N PHE A 63 -4.63 -2.79 7.55
CA PHE A 63 -4.04 -1.49 7.86
C PHE A 63 -5.05 -0.34 7.91
N VAL A 64 -6.21 -0.48 7.28
CA VAL A 64 -7.31 0.49 7.41
C VAL A 64 -8.15 0.19 8.65
N SER A 65 -8.58 -1.06 8.84
CA SER A 65 -9.54 -1.38 9.91
C SER A 65 -8.95 -1.23 11.31
N ILE A 66 -7.69 -1.64 11.51
CA ILE A 66 -7.06 -1.61 12.83
C ILE A 66 -7.01 -0.19 13.42
N PRO A 67 -6.48 0.83 12.73
CA PRO A 67 -6.52 2.21 13.24
C PRO A 67 -7.91 2.70 13.61
N PHE A 68 -8.93 2.40 12.78
CA PHE A 68 -10.31 2.81 13.06
C PHE A 68 -10.91 2.10 14.28
N ILE A 69 -10.47 0.88 14.59
CA ILE A 69 -10.87 0.16 15.81
C ILE A 69 -10.12 0.74 17.02
N LEU A 70 -8.79 0.89 16.93
CA LEU A 70 -7.95 1.37 18.03
C LEU A 70 -8.31 2.79 18.47
N ILE A 71 -8.66 3.67 17.52
CA ILE A 71 -9.03 5.06 17.83
C ILE A 71 -10.34 5.16 18.64
N LYS A 72 -11.22 4.14 18.57
CA LYS A 72 -12.43 4.09 19.41
C LYS A 72 -12.07 3.87 20.88
N GLY A 73 -11.03 3.10 21.15
CA GLY A 73 -10.56 2.76 22.51
C GLY A 73 -9.63 3.80 23.11
N ASN A 74 -8.81 4.50 22.31
CA ASN A 74 -7.81 5.44 22.83
C ASN A 74 -7.60 6.65 21.90
N ARG A 75 -8.31 7.75 22.18
CA ARG A 75 -8.39 8.91 21.27
C ARG A 75 -7.11 9.74 21.19
N ASP A 76 -6.27 9.69 22.23
CA ASP A 76 -5.06 10.51 22.35
C ASP A 76 -3.91 10.02 21.46
N GLN A 77 -3.94 8.74 21.05
CA GLN A 77 -2.92 8.13 20.18
C GLN A 77 -3.28 8.17 18.68
N SER A 78 -4.30 8.95 18.31
CA SER A 78 -4.79 9.06 16.93
C SER A 78 -3.72 9.42 15.89
N LEU A 79 -2.70 10.19 16.27
CA LEU A 79 -1.55 10.50 15.41
C LEU A 79 -0.69 9.25 15.15
N VAL A 80 -0.39 8.47 16.18
CA VAL A 80 0.38 7.22 16.06
C VAL A 80 -0.35 6.21 15.17
N TYR A 81 -1.67 6.08 15.33
CA TYR A 81 -2.46 5.16 14.51
C TYR A 81 -2.52 5.57 13.03
N SER A 82 -2.30 6.84 12.71
CA SER A 82 -2.23 7.31 11.33
C SER A 82 -0.97 6.83 10.60
N PHE A 83 0.09 6.44 11.31
CA PHE A 83 1.30 5.88 10.71
C PHE A 83 1.13 4.45 10.21
N LEU A 84 0.19 3.70 10.78
CA LEU A 84 -0.06 2.29 10.42
C LEU A 84 -0.41 2.11 8.93
N PRO A 85 -1.32 2.89 8.32
CA PRO A 85 -1.53 2.85 6.87
C PRO A 85 -0.50 3.71 6.10
N LEU A 86 0.02 4.78 6.71
CA LEU A 86 0.92 5.72 6.01
C LEU A 86 2.23 5.07 5.58
N LEU A 87 2.93 4.39 6.50
CA LEU A 87 4.23 3.79 6.22
C LEU A 87 4.18 2.74 5.08
N PRO A 88 3.34 1.69 5.15
CA PRO A 88 3.23 0.75 4.04
C PRO A 88 2.75 1.42 2.75
N GLY A 89 1.87 2.43 2.84
CA GLY A 89 1.43 3.19 1.67
C GLY A 89 2.54 3.97 0.98
N LEU A 90 3.41 4.64 1.73
CA LEU A 90 4.58 5.34 1.19
C LEU A 90 5.59 4.38 0.56
N ILE A 91 5.82 3.22 1.18
CA ILE A 91 6.70 2.18 0.61
C ILE A 91 6.15 1.68 -0.73
N ARG A 92 4.84 1.41 -0.81
CA ARG A 92 4.19 0.96 -2.04
C ARG A 92 4.15 2.06 -3.12
N LEU A 93 3.94 3.32 -2.74
CA LEU A 93 4.07 4.45 -3.67
C LEU A 93 5.49 4.58 -4.23
N PHE A 94 6.51 4.39 -3.39
CA PHE A 94 7.90 4.40 -3.84
C PHE A 94 8.18 3.27 -4.84
N ALA A 95 7.67 2.07 -4.57
CA ALA A 95 7.75 0.94 -5.49
C ALA A 95 7.03 1.23 -6.81
N CYS A 96 5.80 1.77 -6.76
CA CYS A 96 5.04 2.22 -7.93
C CYS A 96 5.83 3.20 -8.81
N VAL A 97 6.41 4.26 -8.22
CA VAL A 97 7.23 5.22 -8.97
C VAL A 97 8.46 4.55 -9.55
N SER A 98 9.12 3.68 -8.79
CA SER A 98 10.31 2.94 -9.26
C SER A 98 9.97 2.03 -10.45
N ASN A 99 8.82 1.33 -10.39
CA ASN A 99 8.32 0.51 -11.49
C ASN A 99 8.00 1.35 -12.73
N LEU A 100 7.39 2.54 -12.56
CA LEU A 100 7.15 3.46 -13.67
C LEU A 100 8.44 3.92 -14.35
N VAL A 101 9.48 4.22 -13.57
CA VAL A 101 10.82 4.54 -14.08
C VAL A 101 11.37 3.37 -14.91
N LEU A 102 11.30 2.14 -14.40
CA LEU A 102 11.74 0.94 -15.12
C LEU A 102 10.94 0.68 -16.41
N ILE A 103 9.62 0.92 -16.40
CA ILE A 103 8.75 0.74 -17.56
C ILE A 103 9.05 1.79 -18.64
N THR A 104 9.21 3.05 -18.24
CA THR A 104 9.40 4.18 -19.16
C THR A 104 10.84 4.34 -19.62
N GLY A 105 11.81 3.74 -18.91
CA GLY A 105 13.22 3.79 -19.25
C GLY A 105 13.86 5.17 -19.05
N VAL A 106 13.29 5.99 -18.15
CA VAL A 106 13.83 7.28 -17.71
C VAL A 106 14.88 7.07 -16.62
#